data_AF-A0A7J8YWJ4-F1
#
_entry.id   AF-A0A7J8YWJ4-F1
#
_cell.length_a   1.000
_cell.length_b   1.000
_cell.length_c   1.000
_cell.angle_alpha   90.00
_cell.angle_beta   90.00
_cell.angle_gamma   90.00
#
_symmetry.space_group_name_H-M   'P 1'
#
loop_
_entity.id
_entity.type
_entity.pdbx_description
1 polymer ?
#
loop_
_entity_poly.entity_id
_entity_poly.type
_entity_poly.pdbx_seq_one_letter_code
_entity_poly.pdbx_strand_id
1 'polypeptide(L)'
;MVKNYDVVFMNKPNTTAANILFYGCKDLGFSPYGDYWRQVRKLCVLELLSARRVQSFQFVREEEVDAIIRKIHEAAVNGDVVDLTKMLMAVSSNIVSRCVISRKAEDDNGGIHFGELTRRVMVLFTTLCFGDFWPSLKWLDYVTGFISRLKSTFWELDLFFDQVIDEHKEKEGIDETKDFLSIILQLQKDGLDLTQDNIKAILL
;
A
#
# COMPACT_ATOMS: atom_id res chain seq x y z
N MET A 1 -20.76 -21.50 3.77
CA MET A 1 -21.25 -21.55 2.37
C MET A 1 -20.13 -21.38 1.35
N VAL A 2 -19.07 -20.60 1.62
CA VAL A 2 -17.95 -20.40 0.67
C VAL A 2 -17.00 -21.61 0.55
N LYS A 3 -16.74 -22.30 1.68
CA LYS A 3 -15.73 -23.37 1.83
C LYS A 3 -15.73 -24.51 0.80
N ASN A 4 -16.87 -24.80 0.17
CA ASN A 4 -17.02 -25.91 -0.79
C ASN A 4 -16.76 -25.48 -2.24
N TYR A 5 -16.74 -24.17 -2.53
CA TYR A 5 -16.52 -23.61 -3.87
C TYR A 5 -15.48 -22.49 -3.85
N ASP A 6 -14.58 -22.51 -2.86
CA ASP A 6 -13.58 -21.45 -2.65
C ASP A 6 -12.80 -21.16 -3.95
N VAL A 7 -12.39 -22.19 -4.70
CA VAL A 7 -11.64 -22.04 -5.95
C VAL A 7 -12.45 -21.31 -7.04
N VAL A 8 -13.76 -21.49 -7.09
CA VAL A 8 -14.65 -20.86 -8.09
C VAL A 8 -14.87 -19.37 -7.78
N PHE A 9 -14.91 -19.00 -6.49
CA PHE A 9 -15.18 -17.64 -6.03
C PHE A 9 -13.92 -16.86 -5.60
N MET A 10 -12.73 -17.44 -5.80
CA MET A 10 -11.46 -16.82 -5.39
C MET A 10 -11.05 -15.65 -6.30
N ASN A 11 -11.47 -15.65 -7.56
CA ASN A 11 -11.15 -14.57 -8.49
C ASN A 11 -11.99 -13.32 -8.23
N LYS A 12 -11.33 -12.16 -8.22
CA LYS A 12 -12.00 -10.86 -8.17
C LYS A 12 -12.24 -10.30 -9.58
N PRO A 13 -13.28 -9.47 -9.77
CA PRO A 13 -13.45 -8.74 -11.02
C PRO A 13 -12.25 -7.82 -11.27
N ASN A 14 -11.67 -7.90 -12.46
CA ASN A 14 -10.61 -6.99 -12.90
C ASN A 14 -11.27 -5.66 -13.34
N THR A 15 -11.38 -4.73 -12.40
CA THR A 15 -11.92 -3.38 -12.66
C THR A 15 -10.88 -2.53 -13.38
N THR A 16 -11.33 -1.53 -14.15
CA THR A 16 -10.43 -0.61 -14.86
C THR A 16 -9.49 0.10 -13.89
N ALA A 17 -10.00 0.50 -12.72
CA ALA A 17 -9.19 1.14 -11.68
C ALA A 17 -8.15 0.18 -11.10
N ALA A 18 -8.53 -1.07 -10.77
CA ALA A 18 -7.58 -2.05 -10.25
C ALA A 18 -6.49 -2.38 -11.26
N ASN A 19 -6.86 -2.55 -12.53
CA ASN A 19 -5.92 -2.83 -13.61
C ASN A 19 -4.86 -1.73 -13.75
N ILE A 20 -5.26 -0.46 -13.66
CA ILE A 20 -4.33 0.66 -13.83
C ILE A 20 -3.51 0.90 -12.56
N LEU A 21 -4.12 0.90 -11.38
CA LEU A 21 -3.45 1.27 -10.13
C LEU A 21 -2.58 0.14 -9.54
N PHE A 22 -2.95 -1.12 -9.75
CA PHE A 22 -2.27 -2.28 -9.16
C PHE A 22 -1.45 -3.08 -10.19
N TYR A 23 -0.75 -2.38 -11.09
CA TYR A 23 0.20 -3.00 -12.03
C TYR A 23 -0.38 -4.12 -12.90
N GLY A 24 -1.64 -3.96 -13.35
CA GLY A 24 -2.35 -5.00 -14.09
C GLY A 24 -2.92 -6.12 -13.21
N CYS A 25 -3.34 -5.79 -11.98
CA CYS A 25 -3.78 -6.74 -10.96
C CYS A 25 -2.69 -7.75 -10.59
N LYS A 26 -1.47 -7.26 -10.33
CA LYS A 26 -0.37 -8.08 -9.78
C LYS A 26 -0.31 -8.02 -8.25
N ASP A 27 -1.20 -7.27 -7.60
CA ASP A 27 -1.30 -7.20 -6.15
C ASP A 27 -1.95 -8.47 -5.54
N LEU A 28 -1.85 -8.63 -4.21
CA LEU A 28 -2.43 -9.78 -3.50
C LEU A 28 -3.97 -9.82 -3.53
N GLY A 29 -4.62 -8.66 -3.63
CA GLY A 29 -6.07 -8.49 -3.54
C GLY A 29 -6.80 -8.82 -4.84
N PHE A 30 -6.29 -8.36 -5.98
CA PHE A 30 -6.95 -8.48 -7.29
C PHE A 30 -6.27 -9.44 -8.26
N SER A 31 -5.08 -9.96 -7.94
CA SER A 31 -4.45 -10.95 -8.80
C SER A 31 -5.31 -12.22 -8.95
N PRO A 32 -5.50 -12.72 -10.19
CA PRO A 32 -6.20 -13.97 -10.42
C PRO A 32 -5.55 -15.12 -9.66
N TYR A 33 -6.38 -16.03 -9.16
CA TYR A 33 -5.93 -17.22 -8.49
C TYR A 33 -5.06 -18.08 -9.42
N GLY A 34 -3.86 -18.38 -8.95
CA GLY A 34 -2.85 -19.15 -9.68
C GLY A 34 -1.60 -19.32 -8.83
N ASP A 35 -0.54 -19.86 -9.43
CA ASP A 35 0.71 -20.14 -8.71
C ASP A 35 1.37 -18.86 -8.19
N TYR A 36 1.35 -17.78 -8.98
CA TYR A 36 1.81 -16.46 -8.56
C TYR A 36 1.06 -15.95 -7.32
N TRP A 37 -0.29 -15.92 -7.35
CA TRP A 37 -1.08 -15.46 -6.21
C TRP A 37 -0.82 -16.29 -4.96
N ARG A 38 -0.69 -17.61 -5.10
CA ARG A 38 -0.36 -18.52 -3.97
C ARG A 38 1.03 -18.22 -3.40
N GLN A 39 2.01 -17.94 -4.26
CA GLN A 39 3.37 -17.57 -3.87
C GLN A 39 3.40 -16.24 -3.11
N VAL A 40 2.76 -15.19 -3.67
CA VAL A 40 2.66 -13.87 -3.02
C VAL A 40 1.91 -13.97 -1.69
N ARG A 41 0.78 -14.70 -1.65
CA ARG A 41 0.04 -14.93 -0.40
C ARG A 41 0.92 -15.61 0.65
N LYS A 42 1.70 -16.62 0.27
CA LYS A 42 2.61 -17.32 1.16
C LYS A 42 3.69 -16.38 1.69
N LEU A 43 4.29 -15.56 0.83
CA LEU A 43 5.26 -14.52 1.21
C LEU A 43 4.64 -13.55 2.21
N CYS A 44 3.47 -12.97 1.91
CA CYS A 44 2.86 -11.98 2.79
C CYS A 44 2.53 -12.58 4.17
N VAL A 45 1.98 -13.79 4.22
CA VAL A 45 1.59 -14.43 5.48
C VAL A 45 2.78 -14.89 6.31
N LEU A 46 3.81 -15.46 5.69
CA LEU A 46 4.94 -16.06 6.42
C LEU A 46 6.03 -15.05 6.75
N GLU A 47 6.30 -14.09 5.86
CA GLU A 47 7.46 -13.22 5.98
C GLU A 47 7.10 -11.81 6.46
N LEU A 48 6.00 -11.25 5.94
CA LEU A 48 5.60 -9.85 6.21
C LEU A 48 4.62 -9.73 7.39
N LEU A 49 3.65 -10.65 7.48
CA LEU A 49 2.55 -10.57 8.44
C LEU A 49 2.57 -11.70 9.49
N SER A 50 3.71 -12.37 9.64
CA SER A 50 3.86 -13.37 10.69
C SER A 50 3.85 -12.72 12.08
N ALA A 51 3.42 -13.48 13.09
CA ALA A 51 3.36 -12.97 14.47
C ALA A 51 4.72 -12.40 14.94
N ARG A 52 5.81 -13.06 14.57
CA ARG A 52 7.18 -12.59 14.85
C ARG A 52 7.47 -11.24 14.20
N ARG A 53 7.06 -11.06 12.93
CA ARG A 53 7.26 -9.80 12.19
C ARG A 53 6.39 -8.68 12.76
N VAL A 54 5.13 -8.96 13.08
CA VAL A 54 4.23 -7.99 13.71
C VAL A 54 4.77 -7.54 15.08
N GLN A 55 5.39 -8.44 15.84
CA GLN A 55 6.07 -8.13 17.09
C GLN A 55 7.33 -7.29 16.88
N SER A 56 8.13 -7.53 15.85
CA SER A 56 9.33 -6.71 15.59
C SER A 56 9.00 -5.25 15.29
N PHE A 57 7.80 -4.94 14.79
CA PHE A 57 7.32 -3.56 14.60
C PHE A 57 6.55 -2.99 15.81
N GLN A 58 6.66 -3.60 16.99
CA GLN A 58 6.00 -3.09 18.19
C GLN A 58 6.44 -1.66 18.53
N PHE A 59 7.74 -1.36 18.38
CA PHE A 59 8.28 -0.03 18.63
C PHE A 59 7.61 1.06 17.78
N VAL A 60 7.27 0.77 16.51
CA VAL A 60 6.56 1.71 15.62
C VAL A 60 5.22 2.09 16.23
N ARG A 61 4.47 1.10 16.74
CA ARG A 61 3.16 1.36 17.36
C ARG A 61 3.30 2.13 18.66
N GLU A 62 4.28 1.79 19.49
CA GLU A 62 4.54 2.49 20.75
C GLU A 62 4.87 3.96 20.51
N GLU A 63 5.76 4.26 19.56
CA GLU A 63 6.13 5.63 19.22
C GLU A 63 4.96 6.45 18.65
N GLU A 64 4.16 5.89 17.74
CA GLU A 64 3.01 6.61 17.17
C GLU A 64 1.88 6.81 18.20
N VAL A 65 1.66 5.83 19.10
CA VAL A 65 0.69 5.93 20.21
C VAL A 65 1.14 6.97 21.25
N ASP A 66 2.42 6.98 21.60
CA ASP A 66 2.99 7.98 22.52
C ASP A 66 2.89 9.39 21.91
N ALA A 67 3.13 9.53 20.60
CA ALA A 67 2.95 10.80 19.89
C ALA A 67 1.51 11.32 19.89
N ILE A 68 0.50 10.46 19.65
CA ILE A 68 -0.92 10.89 19.71
C ILE A 68 -1.36 11.22 21.14
N ILE A 69 -0.91 10.46 22.15
CA ILE A 69 -1.22 10.76 23.56
C ILE A 69 -0.69 12.13 23.96
N ARG A 70 0.56 12.46 23.58
CA ARG A 70 1.13 13.79 23.81
C ARG A 70 0.29 14.90 23.18
N LYS A 71 -0.09 14.75 21.91
CA LYS A 71 -0.92 15.74 21.21
C LYS A 71 -2.30 15.91 21.88
N ILE A 72 -2.92 14.82 22.34
CA ILE A 72 -4.19 14.89 23.07
C ILE A 72 -4.01 15.60 24.41
N HIS A 73 -2.93 15.30 25.13
CA HIS A 73 -2.63 15.95 26.40
C HIS A 73 -2.42 17.47 26.22
N GLU A 74 -1.63 17.88 25.22
CA GLU A 74 -1.41 19.30 24.89
C GLU A 74 -2.73 20.02 24.55
N ALA A 75 -3.57 19.41 23.70
CA ALA A 75 -4.87 19.97 23.37
C ALA A 75 -5.78 20.08 24.61
N ALA A 76 -5.77 19.08 25.49
CA ALA A 76 -6.53 19.12 26.73
C ALA A 76 -6.08 20.23 27.68
N VAL A 77 -4.76 20.48 27.77
CA VAL A 77 -4.19 21.58 28.56
C VAL A 77 -4.62 22.95 28.00
N ASN A 78 -4.68 23.07 26.67
CA ASN A 78 -5.08 24.31 26.00
C ASN A 78 -6.61 24.50 25.93
N GLY A 79 -7.39 23.47 26.24
CA GLY A 79 -8.85 23.47 26.09
C GLY A 79 -9.33 23.34 24.63
N ASP A 80 -8.47 22.83 23.75
CA ASP A 80 -8.74 22.69 22.31
C ASP A 80 -9.63 21.47 22.01
N VAL A 81 -10.46 21.60 20.97
CA VAL A 81 -11.26 20.48 20.44
C VAL A 81 -10.40 19.63 19.51
N VAL A 82 -10.41 18.32 19.73
CA VAL A 82 -9.60 17.35 18.99
C VAL A 82 -10.46 16.52 18.04
N ASP A 83 -10.00 16.38 16.78
CA ASP A 83 -10.58 15.47 15.79
C ASP A 83 -9.89 14.10 15.86
N LEU A 84 -10.45 13.20 16.68
CA LEU A 84 -9.90 11.85 16.88
C LEU A 84 -9.87 11.02 15.59
N THR A 85 -10.81 11.25 14.66
CA THR A 85 -10.85 10.51 13.39
C THR A 85 -9.61 10.81 12.56
N LYS A 86 -9.26 12.09 12.39
CA LYS A 86 -8.04 12.47 11.67
C LYS A 86 -6.78 11.96 12.35
N MET A 87 -6.70 12.05 13.68
CA MET A 87 -5.51 11.60 14.41
C MET A 87 -5.32 10.08 14.30
N LEU A 88 -6.38 9.29 14.44
CA LEU A 88 -6.31 7.82 14.33
C LEU A 88 -5.99 7.37 12.89
N MET A 89 -6.52 8.07 11.88
CA MET A 89 -6.14 7.84 10.49
C MET A 89 -4.65 8.12 10.28
N ALA A 90 -4.13 9.24 10.78
CA ALA A 90 -2.71 9.57 10.67
C ALA A 90 -1.80 8.54 11.35
N VAL A 91 -2.14 8.11 12.58
CA VAL A 91 -1.41 7.04 13.29
C VAL A 91 -1.41 5.75 12.49
N SER A 92 -2.56 5.34 11.96
CA SER A 92 -2.67 4.11 11.17
C SER A 92 -1.82 4.19 9.89
N SER A 93 -1.90 5.31 9.16
CA SER A 93 -1.09 5.55 7.96
C SER A 93 0.40 5.56 8.26
N ASN A 94 0.83 6.20 9.35
CA ASN A 94 2.23 6.23 9.76
C ASN A 94 2.75 4.85 10.14
N ILE A 95 1.96 4.07 10.90
CA ILE A 95 2.36 2.70 11.27
C ILE A 95 2.57 1.86 10.01
N VAL A 96 1.61 1.88 9.07
CA VAL A 96 1.72 1.12 7.81
C VAL A 96 2.93 1.59 7.00
N SER A 97 3.05 2.89 6.76
CA SER A 97 4.17 3.46 5.99
C SER A 97 5.54 3.09 6.58
N ARG A 98 5.67 3.14 7.90
CA ARG A 98 6.92 2.78 8.59
C ARG A 98 7.21 1.28 8.55
N CYS A 99 6.18 0.43 8.53
CA CYS A 99 6.39 -1.01 8.36
C CYS A 99 6.75 -1.39 6.92
N VAL A 100 6.21 -0.67 5.92
CA VAL A 100 6.38 -0.99 4.50
C VAL A 100 7.70 -0.47 3.95
N ILE A 101 8.05 0.79 4.25
CA ILE A 101 9.20 1.52 3.65
C ILE A 101 10.04 2.32 4.68
N SER A 102 9.85 2.08 5.98
CA SER A 102 10.55 2.78 7.07
C SER A 102 10.43 4.32 7.09
N ARG A 103 9.40 4.87 6.45
CA ARG A 103 9.12 6.33 6.41
C ARG A 103 7.76 6.64 7.02
N LYS A 104 7.59 7.84 7.56
CA LYS A 104 6.26 8.33 7.95
C LYS A 104 5.44 8.65 6.69
N ALA A 105 4.11 8.58 6.81
CA ALA A 105 3.23 8.78 5.68
C ALA A 105 3.26 10.24 5.18
N GLU A 106 3.48 11.18 6.11
CA GLU A 106 3.64 12.62 5.91
C GLU A 106 5.04 13.04 6.39
N ASP A 107 6.09 12.59 5.70
CA ASP A 107 7.48 12.97 6.00
C ASP A 107 7.84 14.31 5.34
N ASP A 108 8.35 15.28 6.10
CA ASP A 108 8.57 16.70 5.69
C ASP A 108 9.74 16.91 4.70
N ASN A 109 10.22 15.86 4.04
CA ASN A 109 11.38 15.89 3.15
C ASN A 109 11.14 16.58 1.78
N GLY A 110 10.04 17.34 1.64
CA GLY A 110 9.75 18.14 0.43
C GLY A 110 9.47 17.34 -0.85
N GLY A 111 9.31 16.01 -0.74
CA GLY A 111 9.01 15.09 -1.83
C GLY A 111 7.55 14.62 -1.86
N ILE A 112 7.24 13.63 -2.70
CA ILE A 112 5.89 13.06 -2.79
C ILE A 112 5.59 12.24 -1.53
N HIS A 113 4.55 12.61 -0.78
CA HIS A 113 4.18 11.91 0.44
C HIS A 113 3.43 10.60 0.13
N PHE A 114 3.92 9.49 0.69
CA PHE A 114 3.30 8.17 0.52
C PHE A 114 1.85 8.14 0.99
N GLY A 115 1.53 8.83 2.11
CA GLY A 115 0.17 8.94 2.62
C GLY A 115 -0.79 9.65 1.67
N GLU A 116 -0.31 10.69 0.97
CA GLU A 116 -1.14 11.40 0.00
C GLU A 116 -1.37 10.57 -1.26
N LEU A 117 -0.33 9.90 -1.77
CA LEU A 117 -0.44 9.00 -2.92
C LEU A 117 -1.43 7.86 -2.64
N THR A 118 -1.25 7.15 -1.52
CA THR A 118 -2.14 6.04 -1.13
C THR A 118 -3.57 6.51 -0.94
N ARG A 119 -3.79 7.71 -0.36
CA ARG A 119 -5.13 8.30 -0.28
C ARG A 119 -5.73 8.58 -1.66
N ARG A 120 -4.96 9.13 -2.61
CA ARG A 120 -5.43 9.37 -3.98
C ARG A 120 -5.76 8.06 -4.69
N VAL A 121 -4.92 7.04 -4.54
CA VAL A 121 -5.17 5.67 -5.02
C VAL A 121 -6.51 5.16 -4.47
N MET A 122 -6.74 5.23 -3.16
CA MET A 122 -7.98 4.75 -2.53
C MET A 122 -9.23 5.50 -3.00
N VAL A 123 -9.15 6.82 -3.16
CA VAL A 123 -10.26 7.63 -3.70
C VAL A 123 -10.58 7.23 -5.13
N LEU A 124 -9.57 7.13 -6.00
CA LEU A 124 -9.78 6.76 -7.39
C LEU A 124 -10.25 5.32 -7.55
N PHE A 125 -9.71 4.41 -6.74
CA PHE A 125 -10.09 3.00 -6.73
C PHE A 125 -11.56 2.80 -6.38
N THR A 126 -12.10 3.60 -5.45
CA THR A 126 -13.51 3.54 -5.02
C THR A 126 -14.44 4.41 -5.86
N THR A 127 -13.91 5.21 -6.78
CA THR A 127 -14.71 6.05 -7.68
C THR A 127 -15.38 5.20 -8.76
N LEU A 128 -16.63 5.54 -9.10
CA LEU A 128 -17.39 4.83 -10.13
C LEU A 128 -16.69 4.92 -11.51
N CYS A 129 -16.46 3.76 -12.13
CA CYS A 129 -16.07 3.64 -13.52
C CYS A 129 -17.27 3.20 -14.35
N PHE A 130 -17.79 4.06 -15.23
CA PHE A 130 -18.97 3.75 -16.03
C PHE A 130 -18.75 2.54 -16.93
N GLY A 131 -17.54 2.42 -17.50
CA GLY A 131 -17.15 1.35 -18.39
C GLY A 131 -17.12 -0.05 -17.78
N ASP A 132 -16.96 -0.15 -16.46
CA ASP A 132 -16.96 -1.42 -15.73
C ASP A 132 -18.39 -1.95 -15.49
N PHE A 133 -19.38 -1.06 -15.38
CA PHE A 133 -20.79 -1.44 -15.18
C PHE A 133 -21.61 -1.42 -16.47
N TRP A 134 -21.37 -0.43 -17.33
CA TRP A 134 -22.04 -0.23 -18.62
C TRP A 134 -21.01 -0.05 -19.73
N PRO A 135 -20.63 -1.13 -20.43
CA PRO A 135 -19.59 -1.08 -21.46
C PRO A 135 -19.84 -0.06 -22.59
N SER A 136 -21.10 0.27 -22.90
CA SER A 136 -21.46 1.30 -23.88
C SER A 136 -21.17 2.74 -23.41
N LEU A 137 -21.03 2.96 -22.10
CA LEU A 137 -20.74 4.26 -21.48
C LEU A 137 -19.26 4.47 -21.16
N LYS A 138 -18.37 3.60 -21.64
CA LYS A 138 -16.90 3.72 -21.46
C LYS A 138 -16.34 5.09 -21.84
N TRP A 139 -16.92 5.73 -22.85
CA TRP A 139 -16.49 7.06 -23.30
C TRP A 139 -16.64 8.13 -22.21
N LEU A 140 -17.58 7.96 -21.27
CA LEU A 140 -17.80 8.90 -20.18
C LEU A 140 -16.61 8.95 -19.21
N ASP A 141 -15.92 7.83 -19.00
CA ASP A 141 -14.71 7.78 -18.16
C ASP A 141 -13.54 8.58 -18.77
N TYR A 142 -13.51 8.70 -20.10
CA TYR A 142 -12.54 9.55 -20.79
C TYR A 142 -12.94 11.03 -20.74
N VAL A 143 -14.21 11.34 -20.98
CA VAL A 143 -14.72 12.73 -20.97
C VAL A 143 -14.67 13.36 -19.58
N THR A 144 -14.94 12.58 -18.52
CA THR A 144 -14.81 13.04 -17.12
C THR A 144 -13.35 13.15 -16.66
N GLY A 145 -12.39 12.70 -17.47
CA GLY A 145 -10.97 12.67 -17.12
C GLY A 145 -10.60 11.59 -16.10
N PHE A 146 -11.50 10.67 -15.76
CA PHE A 146 -11.25 9.63 -14.76
C PHE A 146 -10.08 8.73 -15.14
N ILE A 147 -10.01 8.28 -16.40
CA ILE A 147 -8.89 7.48 -16.91
C ILE A 147 -7.56 8.25 -16.84
N SER A 148 -7.58 9.55 -17.13
CA SER A 148 -6.37 10.37 -17.06
C SER A 148 -5.87 10.53 -15.63
N ARG A 149 -6.78 10.68 -14.65
CA ARG A 149 -6.44 10.76 -13.23
C ARG A 149 -5.85 9.45 -12.72
N LEU A 150 -6.44 8.30 -13.10
CA LEU A 150 -5.90 6.98 -12.78
C LEU A 150 -4.46 6.83 -13.27
N LYS A 151 -4.20 7.17 -14.54
CA LYS A 151 -2.86 7.07 -15.13
C LYS A 151 -1.85 8.02 -14.50
N SER A 152 -2.25 9.26 -14.22
CA SER A 152 -1.38 10.24 -13.55
C SER A 152 -1.01 9.78 -12.14
N THR A 153 -1.99 9.32 -11.36
CA THR A 153 -1.74 8.80 -10.01
C THR A 153 -0.88 7.54 -10.03
N PHE A 154 -1.11 6.63 -10.99
CA PHE A 154 -0.23 5.47 -11.19
C PHE A 154 1.21 5.90 -11.49
N TRP A 155 1.43 6.86 -12.39
CA TRP A 155 2.76 7.34 -12.73
C TRP A 155 3.50 7.96 -11.54
N GLU A 156 2.82 8.81 -10.75
CA GLU A 156 3.41 9.40 -9.56
C GLU A 156 3.74 8.35 -8.49
N LEU A 157 2.88 7.34 -8.33
CA LEU A 157 3.12 6.21 -7.44
C LEU A 157 4.30 5.35 -7.91
N ASP A 158 4.38 5.10 -9.22
CA ASP A 158 5.41 4.27 -9.81
C ASP A 158 6.80 4.90 -9.64
N LEU A 159 6.90 6.20 -9.92
CA LEU A 159 8.11 7.00 -9.67
C LEU A 159 8.49 7.01 -8.20
N PHE A 160 7.51 7.16 -7.30
CA PHE A 160 7.76 7.12 -5.86
C PHE A 160 8.38 5.79 -5.45
N PHE A 161 7.80 4.66 -5.87
CA PHE A 161 8.35 3.36 -5.51
C PHE A 161 9.71 3.10 -6.17
N ASP A 162 9.96 3.58 -7.38
CA ASP A 162 11.30 3.48 -7.99
C ASP A 162 12.35 4.18 -7.13
N GLN A 163 12.07 5.42 -6.72
CA GLN A 163 12.96 6.18 -5.83
C GLN A 163 13.20 5.43 -4.52
N VAL A 164 12.14 4.93 -3.88
CA VAL A 164 12.25 4.21 -2.61
C VAL A 164 13.05 2.90 -2.79
N ILE A 165 12.82 2.15 -3.86
CA ILE A 165 13.55 0.90 -4.14
C ILE A 165 15.04 1.19 -4.34
N ASP A 166 15.38 2.22 -5.12
CA ASP A 166 16.77 2.58 -5.39
C ASP A 166 17.49 3.05 -4.12
N GLU A 167 16.83 3.88 -3.29
CA GLU A 167 17.37 4.30 -1.99
C GLU A 167 17.61 3.12 -1.03
N HIS A 168 16.78 2.06 -1.08
CA HIS A 168 16.99 0.86 -0.27
C HIS A 168 18.17 0.03 -0.77
N LYS A 169 18.33 -0.09 -2.10
CA LYS A 169 19.49 -0.78 -2.70
C LYS A 169 20.81 -0.08 -2.37
N GLU A 170 20.82 1.25 -2.30
CA GLU A 170 22.03 2.01 -1.94
C GLU A 170 22.42 1.87 -0.46
N LYS A 171 21.44 1.61 0.42
CA LYS A 171 21.65 1.48 1.88
C LYS A 171 21.99 0.06 2.34
N GLU A 172 22.10 -0.89 1.43
CA GLU A 172 22.41 -2.28 1.77
C GLU A 172 23.77 -2.39 2.49
N GLY A 173 23.73 -2.74 3.78
CA GLY A 173 24.92 -3.03 4.59
C GLY A 173 25.20 -2.04 5.74
N ILE A 174 24.43 -0.96 5.88
CA ILE A 174 24.70 0.08 6.89
C ILE A 174 23.80 -0.05 8.13
N ASP A 175 22.58 -0.56 8.00
CA ASP A 175 21.68 -0.83 9.13
C ASP A 175 20.59 -1.83 8.69
N GLU A 176 20.33 -2.88 9.49
CA GLU A 176 19.30 -3.89 9.18
C GLU A 176 17.90 -3.31 9.45
N THR A 177 17.48 -2.34 8.64
CA THR A 177 16.10 -1.87 8.67
C THR A 177 15.23 -2.96 8.01
N LYS A 178 14.57 -3.79 8.81
CA LYS A 178 13.81 -4.95 8.33
C LYS A 178 12.36 -4.62 7.98
N ASP A 179 12.14 -3.56 7.20
CA ASP A 179 10.84 -3.25 6.61
C ASP A 179 10.43 -4.25 5.52
N PHE A 180 9.19 -4.16 5.05
CA PHE A 180 8.67 -5.08 4.05
C PHE A 180 9.43 -5.02 2.74
N LEU A 181 9.79 -3.83 2.27
CA LEU A 181 10.58 -3.68 1.05
C LEU A 181 11.92 -4.40 1.15
N SER A 182 12.66 -4.21 2.25
CA SER A 182 13.96 -4.85 2.48
C SER A 182 13.83 -6.37 2.51
N ILE A 183 12.78 -6.91 3.14
CA ILE A 183 12.51 -8.35 3.18
C ILE A 183 12.22 -8.88 1.76
N ILE A 184 11.38 -8.19 0.99
CA ILE A 184 11.03 -8.63 -0.37
C ILE A 184 12.26 -8.59 -1.28
N LEU A 185 13.09 -7.54 -1.20
CA LEU A 185 14.34 -7.44 -1.95
C LEU A 185 15.32 -8.57 -1.59
N GLN A 186 15.42 -8.92 -0.30
CA GLN A 186 16.23 -10.05 0.15
C GLN A 186 15.71 -11.38 -0.43
N LEU A 187 14.40 -11.63 -0.38
CA LEU A 187 13.79 -12.84 -0.94
C LEU A 187 13.97 -12.93 -2.45
N GLN A 188 13.93 -11.80 -3.16
CA GLN A 188 14.22 -11.73 -4.60
C GLN A 188 15.66 -12.21 -4.89
N LYS A 189 16.63 -11.81 -4.06
CA LYS A 189 18.03 -12.26 -4.16
C LYS A 189 18.21 -13.74 -3.83
N ASP A 190 17.42 -14.25 -2.88
CA ASP A 190 17.42 -15.66 -2.47
C ASP A 190 16.75 -16.60 -3.50
N GLY A 191 16.35 -16.07 -4.67
CA GLY A 191 15.87 -16.85 -5.82
C GLY A 191 14.37 -16.80 -6.04
N LEU A 192 13.64 -15.91 -5.36
CA LEU A 192 12.22 -15.68 -5.63
C LEU A 192 12.07 -14.83 -6.91
N ASP A 193 11.47 -15.42 -7.95
CA ASP A 193 11.22 -14.73 -9.22
C ASP A 193 10.08 -13.69 -9.09
N LEU A 194 10.43 -12.49 -8.63
CA LEU A 194 9.56 -11.33 -8.58
C LEU A 194 10.13 -10.24 -9.50
N THR A 195 9.29 -9.68 -10.37
CA THR A 195 9.64 -8.46 -11.11
C THR A 195 9.52 -7.23 -10.22
N GLN A 196 10.14 -6.12 -10.61
CA GLN A 196 10.01 -4.85 -9.89
C GLN A 196 8.53 -4.42 -9.77
N ASP A 197 7.72 -4.59 -10.83
CA ASP A 197 6.27 -4.38 -10.78
C ASP A 197 5.58 -5.23 -9.71
N ASN A 198 6.00 -6.50 -9.56
CA ASN A 198 5.42 -7.36 -8.52
C ASN A 198 5.75 -6.84 -7.13
N ILE A 199 6.98 -6.38 -6.90
CA ILE A 199 7.39 -5.80 -5.62
C ILE A 199 6.54 -4.56 -5.32
N LYS A 200 6.44 -3.62 -6.28
CA LYS A 200 5.62 -2.40 -6.13
C LYS A 200 4.15 -2.73 -5.87
N ALA A 201 3.59 -3.70 -6.58
CA ALA A 201 2.21 -4.13 -6.40
C ALA A 201 1.94 -4.81 -5.04
N ILE A 202 2.94 -5.46 -4.44
CA ILE A 202 2.82 -6.10 -3.11
C ILE A 202 2.90 -5.07 -1.98
N LEU A 203 3.63 -3.96 -2.18
CA LEU A 203 3.80 -2.91 -1.18
C LEU A 203 2.60 -1.95 -1.08
N LEU A 204 1.72 -1.95 -2.09
CA LEU A 204 0.51 -1.12 -2.15
C LEU A 204 -0.67 -1.77 -1.43
#